data_AF-A0A258HUA0-F1
#
_entry.id   AF-A0A258HUA0-F1
#
_cell.length_a   1.000
_cell.length_b   1.000
_cell.length_c   1.000
_cell.angle_alpha   90.00
_cell.angle_beta   90.00
_cell.angle_gamma   90.00
#
_symmetry.space_group_name_H-M   'P 1'
#
loop_
_entity.id
_entity.type
_entity.pdbx_description
1 polymer ?
#
loop_
_entity_poly.entity_id
_entity_poly.type
_entity_poly.pdbx_seq_one_letter_code
_entity_poly.pdbx_strand_id
1 'polypeptide(L)'
;APEELDVAIAIDRFEQVVDWKVERVEHKWAGLRSFAPDRLPVYGPDPRNPAFFWFAGQGGFGIQTAPAAARLAAQILLGLPEDELTASLDRDLYLASRFS
;
A
#
# COMPACT_ATOMS: atom_id res chain seq x y z
N ALA A 1 -16.16 -12.99 -1.34
CA ALA A 1 -16.14 -13.09 0.14
C ALA A 1 -14.95 -13.98 0.52
N PRO A 2 -14.34 -13.81 1.71
CA PRO A 2 -13.24 -14.68 2.14
C PRO A 2 -13.72 -16.13 2.25
N GLU A 3 -12.82 -17.09 2.01
CA GLU A 3 -13.12 -18.51 2.14
C GLU A 3 -13.26 -18.92 3.62
N GLU A 4 -14.09 -19.92 3.93
CA GLU A 4 -14.28 -20.35 5.33
C GLU A 4 -12.98 -20.85 5.97
N LEU A 5 -12.12 -21.51 5.19
CA LEU A 5 -10.84 -22.01 5.68
C LEU A 5 -9.90 -20.86 6.07
N ASP A 6 -9.87 -19.76 5.30
CA ASP A 6 -9.07 -18.58 5.63
C ASP A 6 -9.55 -17.94 6.95
N VAL A 7 -10.86 -17.88 7.16
CA VAL A 7 -11.44 -17.37 8.41
C VAL A 7 -11.08 -18.27 9.59
N ALA A 8 -11.17 -19.59 9.43
CA ALA A 8 -10.80 -20.55 10.48
C ALA A 8 -9.30 -20.46 10.84
N ILE A 9 -8.41 -20.35 9.84
CA ILE A 9 -6.97 -20.16 10.05
C ILE A 9 -6.68 -18.84 10.77
N ALA A 10 -7.39 -17.77 10.43
CA ALA A 10 -7.21 -16.48 11.09
C ALA A 10 -7.63 -16.53 12.57
N ILE A 11 -8.73 -17.22 12.90
CA ILE A 11 -9.18 -17.43 14.28
C ILE A 11 -8.16 -18.27 15.05
N ASP A 12 -7.75 -19.42 14.50
CA ASP A 12 -6.76 -20.30 15.13
C ASP A 12 -5.47 -19.54 15.47
N ARG A 13 -4.90 -18.84 14.47
CA ARG A 13 -3.67 -18.04 14.68
C ARG A 13 -3.83 -16.91 15.68
N PHE A 14 -5.01 -16.27 15.74
CA PHE A 14 -5.29 -15.21 16.69
C PHE A 14 -5.32 -15.77 18.12
N GLU A 15 -6.04 -16.87 18.35
CA GLU A 15 -6.13 -17.52 19.66
C GLU A 15 -4.79 -18.13 20.15
N GLN A 16 -3.84 -18.39 19.25
CA GLN A 16 -2.49 -18.79 19.64
C GLN A 16 -1.64 -17.64 20.22
N VAL A 17 -2.02 -16.38 19.98
CA VAL A 17 -1.23 -15.20 20.39
C VAL A 17 -1.94 -14.30 21.41
N VAL A 18 -3.20 -14.61 21.74
CA VAL A 18 -3.98 -13.92 22.79
C VAL A 18 -4.75 -14.93 23.64
N ASP A 19 -5.06 -14.58 24.89
CA ASP A 19 -5.85 -15.44 25.80
C ASP A 19 -7.37 -15.35 25.58
N TRP A 20 -7.82 -14.71 24.49
CA TRP A 20 -9.24 -14.46 24.22
C TRP A 20 -9.79 -15.47 23.21
N LYS A 21 -10.87 -16.15 23.58
CA LYS A 21 -11.60 -17.07 22.71
C LYS A 21 -12.59 -16.36 21.79
N VAL A 22 -12.59 -16.71 20.51
CA VAL A 22 -13.51 -16.20 19.49
C VAL A 22 -14.82 -17.01 19.53
N GLU A 23 -15.88 -16.41 20.07
CA GLU A 23 -17.19 -17.07 20.17
C GLU A 23 -18.00 -17.00 18.86
N ARG A 24 -17.87 -15.91 18.09
CA ARG A 24 -18.64 -15.69 16.85
C ARG A 24 -17.98 -14.68 15.92
N VAL A 25 -18.01 -14.96 14.61
CA VAL A 25 -17.66 -13.98 13.56
C VAL A 25 -18.90 -13.15 13.21
N GLU A 26 -18.85 -11.84 13.46
CA GLU A 26 -19.99 -10.94 13.16
C GLU A 26 -20.04 -10.52 11.68
N HIS A 27 -18.86 -10.23 11.13
CA HIS A 27 -18.69 -9.77 9.76
C HIS A 27 -17.42 -10.36 9.16
N LYS A 28 -17.46 -10.67 7.86
CA LYS A 28 -16.30 -11.09 7.10
C LYS A 28 -16.29 -10.43 5.74
N TRP A 29 -15.12 -9.96 5.33
CA TRP A 29 -14.91 -9.34 4.04
C TRP A 29 -13.48 -9.64 3.57
N ALA A 30 -13.24 -9.45 2.28
CA ALA A 30 -11.93 -9.61 1.69
C ALA A 30 -11.67 -8.43 0.76
N GLY A 31 -10.43 -7.95 0.74
CA GLY A 31 -9.98 -6.90 -0.16
C GLY A 31 -8.72 -7.35 -0.89
N LEU A 32 -8.57 -6.92 -2.14
CA LEU A 32 -7.36 -7.14 -2.90
C LEU A 32 -6.31 -6.08 -2.55
N ARG A 33 -5.07 -6.53 -2.41
CA ARG A 33 -3.90 -5.68 -2.18
C ARG A 33 -2.98 -5.83 -3.37
N SER A 34 -2.58 -4.71 -3.97
CA SER A 34 -1.68 -4.69 -5.11
C SER A 34 -0.26 -4.41 -4.65
N PHE A 35 0.71 -5.13 -5.20
CA PHE A 35 2.13 -5.00 -4.88
C PHE A 35 2.94 -4.92 -6.17
N ALA A 36 3.93 -4.03 -6.20
CA ALA A 36 5.03 -4.14 -7.16
C ALA A 36 5.97 -5.30 -6.76
N PRO A 37 6.87 -5.77 -7.65
CA PRO A 37 7.77 -6.89 -7.35
C PRO A 37 8.66 -6.68 -6.12
N ASP A 38 9.08 -5.44 -5.86
CA ASP A 38 9.87 -5.03 -4.68
C ASP A 38 9.01 -4.71 -3.44
N ARG A 39 7.68 -4.83 -3.57
CA ARG A 39 6.67 -4.50 -2.56
C ARG A 39 6.67 -3.04 -2.11
N LEU A 40 7.39 -2.14 -2.80
CA LEU A 40 7.27 -0.71 -2.61
C LEU A 40 6.16 -0.17 -3.52
N PRO A 41 5.44 0.90 -3.12
CA PRO A 41 4.47 1.52 -4.00
C PRO A 41 5.17 2.22 -5.18
N VAL A 42 4.39 2.55 -6.21
CA VAL A 42 4.86 3.23 -7.42
C VAL A 42 4.13 4.56 -7.56
N TYR A 43 4.90 5.65 -7.50
CA TYR A 43 4.47 7.03 -7.65
C TYR A 43 5.36 7.70 -8.71
N GLY A 44 4.79 8.08 -9.86
CA GLY A 44 5.58 8.78 -10.88
C GLY A 44 5.12 8.53 -12.32
N PRO A 45 5.69 9.27 -13.28
CA PRO A 45 5.38 9.10 -14.69
C PRO A 45 5.78 7.72 -15.21
N ASP A 46 5.05 7.18 -16.18
CA ASP A 46 5.47 5.98 -16.90
C ASP A 46 6.68 6.28 -17.80
N PRO A 47 7.76 5.47 -17.76
CA PRO A 47 8.98 5.75 -18.53
C PRO A 47 8.77 5.66 -20.06
N ARG A 48 7.69 5.03 -20.53
CA ARG A 48 7.36 4.90 -21.96
C ARG A 48 6.22 5.83 -22.38
N ASN A 49 5.47 6.39 -21.43
CA ASN A 49 4.38 7.32 -21.70
C ASN A 49 4.38 8.47 -20.67
N PRO A 50 4.99 9.62 -20.99
CA PRO A 50 5.08 10.75 -20.05
C PRO A 50 3.72 11.38 -19.73
N ALA A 51 2.65 11.08 -20.46
CA ALA A 51 1.29 11.54 -20.16
C ALA A 51 0.56 10.65 -19.14
N PHE A 52 1.16 9.52 -18.71
CA PHE A 52 0.59 8.61 -17.74
C PHE A 52 1.35 8.68 -16.41
N PHE A 53 0.61 8.71 -15.29
CA PHE A 53 1.18 8.75 -13.95
C PHE A 53 0.70 7.56 -13.11
N TRP A 54 1.64 6.83 -12.53
CA TRP A 54 1.38 5.74 -11.60
C TRP A 54 1.12 6.26 -10.19
N PHE A 55 0.03 5.78 -9.58
CA PHE A 55 -0.21 5.89 -8.14
C PHE A 55 -0.77 4.56 -7.62
N ALA A 56 0.10 3.56 -7.52
CA ALA A 56 -0.31 2.16 -7.34
C ALA A 56 0.61 1.40 -6.37
N GLY A 57 0.23 0.18 -6.03
CA GLY A 57 1.10 -0.74 -5.29
C GLY A 57 1.18 -0.47 -3.78
N GLN A 58 0.17 0.16 -3.19
CA GLN A 58 0.14 0.55 -1.77
C GLN A 58 0.18 -0.65 -0.80
N GLY A 59 0.11 -1.89 -1.31
CA GLY A 59 0.21 -3.09 -0.50
C GLY A 59 -0.85 -3.11 0.59
N GLY A 60 -0.44 -3.07 1.86
CA GLY A 60 -1.39 -2.95 2.99
C GLY A 60 -0.97 -1.96 4.03
N PHE A 61 -0.20 -1.00 3.58
CA PHE A 61 0.14 0.20 4.32
C PHE A 61 -0.53 1.42 3.66
N GLY A 62 -1.38 1.22 2.64
CA GLY A 62 -2.04 2.31 1.92
C GLY A 62 -2.86 3.26 2.79
N ILE A 63 -3.47 2.79 3.88
CA ILE A 63 -4.18 3.67 4.82
C ILE A 63 -3.20 4.50 5.66
N GLN A 64 -2.24 3.84 6.34
CA GLN A 64 -1.31 4.53 7.23
C GLN A 64 -0.38 5.50 6.49
N THR A 65 0.01 5.18 5.24
CA THR A 65 0.90 6.02 4.43
C THR A 65 0.17 7.01 3.55
N ALA A 66 -1.18 7.02 3.52
CA ALA A 66 -1.96 7.82 2.58
C ALA A 66 -1.55 9.30 2.55
N PRO A 67 -1.34 9.99 3.70
CA PRO A 67 -1.00 11.41 3.68
C PRO A 67 0.34 11.70 2.99
N ALA A 68 1.39 10.97 3.35
CA ALA A 68 2.71 11.13 2.75
C ALA A 68 2.74 10.68 1.28
N ALA A 69 2.06 9.59 0.95
CA ALA A 69 1.96 9.07 -0.40
C ALA A 69 1.29 10.06 -1.36
N ALA A 70 0.10 10.57 -0.99
CA ALA A 70 -0.63 11.52 -1.82
C ALA A 70 0.15 12.82 -1.99
N ARG A 71 0.83 13.29 -0.93
CA ARG A 71 1.63 14.51 -0.96
C ARG A 71 2.85 14.37 -1.85
N LEU A 72 3.61 13.29 -1.71
CA LEU A 72 4.76 12.97 -2.56
C LEU A 72 4.33 12.82 -4.03
N ALA A 73 3.25 12.09 -4.31
CA ALA A 73 2.76 11.90 -5.66
C ALA A 73 2.30 13.22 -6.31
N ALA A 74 1.61 14.10 -5.57
CA ALA A 74 1.24 15.41 -6.05
C ALA A 74 2.46 16.30 -6.33
N GLN A 75 3.48 16.26 -5.48
CA GLN A 75 4.74 16.98 -5.70
C GLN A 75 5.44 16.53 -6.98
N ILE A 76 5.51 15.22 -7.22
CA ILE A 76 6.10 14.67 -8.45
C ILE A 76 5.25 15.06 -9.68
N LEU A 77 3.93 14.89 -9.61
CA LEU A 77 3.03 15.12 -10.74
C LEU A 77 2.97 16.60 -11.16
N LEU A 78 2.95 17.52 -10.18
CA LEU A 78 2.74 18.95 -10.41
C LEU A 78 4.05 19.77 -10.37
N GLY A 79 5.19 19.13 -10.08
CA GLY A 79 6.48 19.81 -9.93
C GLY A 79 6.53 20.73 -8.71
N LEU A 80 5.86 20.36 -7.61
CA LEU A 80 5.86 21.15 -6.38
C LEU A 80 7.12 20.85 -5.55
N PRO A 81 7.60 21.81 -4.76
CA PRO A 81 8.72 21.59 -3.85
C PRO A 81 8.37 20.57 -2.76
N GLU A 82 9.41 19.91 -2.23
CA GLU A 82 9.32 19.15 -0.99
C GLU A 82 8.97 20.02 0.19
N ASP A 83 8.40 19.39 1.22
CA ASP A 83 8.18 19.99 2.53
C ASP A 83 8.65 19.04 3.63
N GLU A 84 8.46 19.42 4.88
CA GLU A 84 8.92 18.67 6.05
C GLU A 84 8.50 17.19 6.03
N LEU A 85 7.32 16.85 5.48
CA LEU A 85 6.84 15.46 5.45
C LEU A 85 7.56 14.62 4.38
N THR A 86 8.07 15.24 3.32
CA THR A 86 8.64 14.54 2.16
C THR A 86 10.13 14.77 1.96
N ALA A 87 10.74 15.76 2.63
CA ALA A 87 12.14 16.15 2.46
C ALA A 87 13.15 15.05 2.80
N SER A 88 12.80 14.10 3.67
CA SER A 88 13.65 12.97 4.04
C SER A 88 13.39 11.70 3.21
N LEU A 89 12.41 11.74 2.30
CA LEU A 89 12.06 10.59 1.48
C LEU A 89 12.97 10.51 0.25
N ASP A 90 13.56 9.34 0.04
CA ASP A 90 14.18 9.02 -1.24
C ASP A 90 13.09 8.77 -2.28
N ARG A 91 12.91 9.72 -3.20
CA ARG A 91 11.86 9.66 -4.23
C ARG A 91 12.13 8.57 -5.26
N ASP A 92 13.39 8.26 -5.54
CA ASP A 92 13.77 7.34 -6.62
C ASP A 92 13.32 5.90 -6.31
N LEU A 93 13.18 5.56 -5.03
CA LEU A 93 12.57 4.31 -4.57
C LEU A 93 11.12 4.13 -5.01
N TYR A 94 10.41 5.22 -5.33
CA TYR A 94 8.99 5.19 -5.66
C TYR A 94 8.70 5.45 -7.13
N LEU A 95 9.66 5.97 -7.91
CA LEU A 95 9.46 6.21 -9.34
C LEU A 95 9.23 4.89 -10.09
N ALA A 96 8.41 4.93 -11.15
CA ALA A 96 8.17 3.78 -12.02
C ALA A 96 9.42 3.39 -12.84
N SER A 97 10.30 4.36 -13.09
CA SER A 97 11.57 4.16 -13.80
C SER A 97 12.55 3.22 -13.07
N ARG A 98 12.33 2.91 -11.80
CA ARG A 98 13.18 1.96 -11.06
C ARG A 98 13.12 0.51 -11.58
N PHE A 99 12.14 0.20 -12.43
CA PHE A 99 11.97 -1.13 -13.05
C PHE A 99 12.41 -1.19 -14.52
N SER A 100 13.01 -0.12 -15.04
CA SER A 100 13.44 -0.01 -16.45
C SER A 100 14.93 0.15 -16.60
#